data_AF-A0A257LJE9-F1
#
_entry.id   AF-A0A257LJE9-F1
#
_cell.length_a   1.000
_cell.length_b   1.000
_cell.length_c   1.000
_cell.angle_alpha   90.00
_cell.angle_beta   90.00
_cell.angle_gamma   90.00
#
_symmetry.space_group_name_H-M   'P 1'
#
loop_
_entity.id
_entity.type
_entity.pdbx_description
1 polymer ?
#
loop_
_entity_poly.entity_id
_entity_poly.type
_entity_poly.pdbx_seq_one_letter_code
_entity_poly.pdbx_strand_id
1 'polypeptide(L)'
;MNAAQISLVRSSFDSVRPIATQAAAMFYDRLFERQPSVAPLFRGNMAQQGERLMAMIGAAVQLLDQPQRLDQTLVELGQRHMGYGVKPEHYDAVGGALLDTLAAGLGPAFTADTRQAWAALYAHVSHTMQAAALVA
;
A
#
# COMPACT_ATOMS: atom_id res chain seq x y z
N MET A 1 0.80 3.72 -15.14
CA MET A 1 1.63 2.50 -15.21
C MET A 1 1.47 1.86 -16.58
N ASN A 2 2.49 1.17 -17.11
CA ASN A 2 2.37 0.44 -18.37
C ASN A 2 1.97 -1.04 -18.14
N ALA A 3 1.66 -1.78 -19.21
CA ALA A 3 1.19 -3.17 -19.13
C ALA A 3 2.18 -4.11 -18.44
N ALA A 4 3.48 -3.93 -18.65
CA ALA A 4 4.52 -4.75 -18.01
C ALA A 4 4.54 -4.54 -16.49
N GLN A 5 4.49 -3.28 -16.02
CA GLN A 5 4.40 -2.96 -14.60
C GLN A 5 3.14 -3.53 -13.95
N ILE A 6 2.00 -3.45 -14.63
CA ILE A 6 0.73 -4.02 -14.14
C ILE A 6 0.86 -5.54 -13.98
N SER A 7 1.45 -6.22 -14.97
CA SER A 7 1.68 -7.67 -14.90
C SER A 7 2.59 -8.06 -13.73
N LEU A 8 3.68 -7.33 -13.51
CA LEU A 8 4.60 -7.57 -12.39
C LEU A 8 3.92 -7.39 -11.03
N VAL A 9 3.15 -6.31 -10.85
CA VAL A 9 2.42 -6.08 -9.60
C VAL A 9 1.41 -7.22 -9.34
N ARG A 10 0.66 -7.64 -10.36
CA ARG A 10 -0.32 -8.71 -10.22
C ARG A 10 0.31 -10.05 -9.84
N SER A 11 1.29 -10.51 -10.62
CA SER A 11 1.91 -11.81 -10.41
C SER A 11 2.67 -11.89 -9.07
N SER A 12 3.34 -10.80 -8.68
CA SER A 12 4.02 -10.73 -7.40
C SER A 12 3.04 -10.62 -6.23
N PHE A 13 1.93 -9.88 -6.36
CA PHE A 13 0.89 -9.87 -5.34
C PHE A 13 0.28 -11.26 -5.15
N ASP A 14 0.00 -11.99 -6.23
CA ASP A 14 -0.52 -13.35 -6.17
C ASP A 14 0.42 -14.31 -5.45
N SER A 15 1.73 -14.08 -5.52
CA SER A 15 2.73 -14.86 -4.78
C SER A 15 2.76 -14.53 -3.28
N VAL A 16 2.37 -13.31 -2.88
CA VAL A 16 2.28 -12.89 -1.47
C VAL A 16 0.95 -13.26 -0.83
N ARG A 17 -0.14 -13.40 -1.60
CA ARG A 17 -1.48 -13.72 -1.09
C ARG A 17 -1.54 -14.94 -0.14
N PRO A 18 -0.84 -16.06 -0.39
CA PRO A 18 -0.84 -17.21 0.54
C PRO A 18 -0.28 -16.89 1.93
N ILE A 19 0.58 -15.87 2.03
CA ILE A 19 1.19 -15.41 3.29
C ILE A 19 0.63 -14.06 3.75
N ALA A 20 -0.56 -13.67 3.29
CA ALA A 20 -1.11 -12.32 3.51
C ALA A 20 -1.12 -11.89 4.98
N THR A 21 -1.50 -12.78 5.91
CA THR A 21 -1.49 -12.48 7.35
C THR A 21 -0.08 -12.19 7.87
N GLN A 22 0.91 -12.99 7.45
CA GLN A 22 2.31 -12.80 7.83
C GLN A 22 2.86 -11.51 7.20
N ALA A 23 2.58 -11.27 5.92
CA ALA A 23 2.99 -10.06 5.21
C ALA A 23 2.40 -8.80 5.87
N ALA A 24 1.14 -8.83 6.30
CA ALA A 24 0.54 -7.70 6.99
C ALA A 24 1.17 -7.43 8.37
N ALA A 25 1.50 -8.46 9.14
CA ALA A 25 2.22 -8.30 10.41
C ALA A 25 3.61 -7.67 10.16
N MET A 26 4.35 -8.22 9.20
CA MET A 26 5.63 -7.73 8.72
C MET A 26 5.59 -6.26 8.25
N PHE A 27 4.48 -5.85 7.63
CA PHE A 27 4.28 -4.46 7.23
C PHE A 27 4.14 -3.55 8.44
N TYR A 28 3.30 -3.91 9.41
CA TYR A 28 3.07 -3.07 10.59
C TYR A 28 4.30 -2.98 11.48
N ASP A 29 5.04 -4.07 11.68
CA ASP A 29 6.30 -4.06 12.42
C ASP A 29 7.27 -3.04 11.80
N ARG A 30 7.48 -3.12 10.48
CA ARG A 30 8.35 -2.17 9.76
C ARG A 30 7.83 -0.75 9.76
N LEU A 31 6.52 -0.55 9.64
CA LEU A 31 5.91 0.77 9.67
C LEU A 31 6.15 1.44 11.01
N PHE A 32 5.97 0.71 12.11
CA PHE A 32 6.13 1.26 13.45
C PHE A 32 7.59 1.41 13.86
N GLU A 33 8.51 0.60 13.33
CA GLU A 33 9.95 0.84 13.44
C GLU A 33 10.37 2.11 12.69
N ARG A 34 9.86 2.30 11.46
CA ARG A 34 10.20 3.47 10.61
C ARG A 34 9.58 4.76 11.11
N GLN A 35 8.33 4.72 11.57
CA GLN A 35 7.58 5.88 12.04
C GLN A 35 6.73 5.52 13.26
N PRO A 36 7.33 5.47 14.47
CA PRO A 36 6.61 5.11 15.70
C PRO A 36 5.40 6.00 15.98
N SER A 37 5.44 7.26 15.54
CA SER A 37 4.36 8.25 15.75
C SER A 37 3.04 7.90 15.05
N VAL A 38 3.03 6.98 14.07
CA VAL A 38 1.78 6.53 13.42
C VAL A 38 1.08 5.42 14.18
N ALA A 39 1.75 4.72 15.09
CA ALA A 39 1.16 3.59 15.82
C ALA A 39 -0.18 3.94 16.52
N PRO A 40 -0.34 5.12 17.16
CA PRO A 40 -1.62 5.52 17.78
C PRO A 40 -2.80 5.70 16.80
N LEU A 41 -2.53 5.80 15.49
CA LEU A 41 -3.55 5.87 14.43
C LEU A 41 -4.17 4.49 14.15
N PHE A 42 -3.45 3.41 14.43
CA PHE A 42 -3.87 2.03 14.21
C PHE A 42 -4.34 1.40 15.52
N ARG A 43 -5.59 1.69 15.90
CA ARG A 43 -6.19 1.16 17.13
C ARG A 43 -6.95 -0.15 16.87
N GLY A 44 -7.07 -0.96 17.90
CA GLY A 44 -7.89 -2.17 17.91
C GLY A 44 -7.11 -3.44 17.56
N ASN A 45 -7.77 -4.38 16.90
CA ASN A 45 -7.21 -5.69 16.58
C ASN A 45 -6.30 -5.58 15.34
N MET A 46 -4.99 -5.73 15.54
CA MET A 46 -4.00 -5.62 14.46
C MET A 46 -4.13 -6.72 13.39
N ALA A 47 -4.63 -7.90 13.73
CA ALA A 47 -4.89 -8.94 12.72
C ALA A 47 -6.00 -8.50 11.76
N GLN A 48 -7.10 -7.93 12.28
CA GLN A 48 -8.17 -7.37 11.44
C GLN A 48 -7.69 -6.15 10.65
N GLN A 49 -6.81 -5.32 11.21
CA GLN A 49 -6.18 -4.23 10.46
C GLN A 49 -5.32 -4.76 9.31
N GLY A 50 -4.58 -5.84 9.54
CA GLY A 50 -3.81 -6.53 8.51
C GLY A 50 -4.67 -7.11 7.39
N GLU A 51 -5.80 -7.74 7.73
CA GLU A 51 -6.76 -8.22 6.73
C GLU A 51 -7.30 -7.08 5.86
N ARG A 52 -7.67 -5.95 6.49
CA ARG A 52 -8.14 -4.75 5.77
C ARG A 52 -7.06 -4.17 4.87
N LEU A 53 -5.82 -4.10 5.33
CA LEU A 53 -4.69 -3.65 4.51
C LEU A 53 -4.53 -4.51 3.26
N MET A 54 -4.46 -5.84 3.42
CA MET A 54 -4.27 -6.76 2.30
C MET A 54 -5.45 -6.74 1.33
N ALA A 55 -6.68 -6.61 1.84
CA ALA A 55 -7.87 -6.44 1.01
C ALA A 55 -7.81 -5.14 0.19
N MET A 56 -7.41 -4.02 0.79
CA MET A 56 -7.28 -2.73 0.10
C MET A 56 -6.19 -2.76 -0.97
N ILE A 57 -5.02 -3.36 -0.68
CA ILE A 57 -3.97 -3.55 -1.68
C ILE A 57 -4.49 -4.43 -2.82
N GLY A 58 -5.16 -5.54 -2.52
CA GLY A 58 -5.75 -6.42 -3.52
C GLY A 58 -6.77 -5.71 -4.42
N ALA A 59 -7.61 -4.86 -3.84
CA ALA A 59 -8.56 -4.04 -4.61
C ALA A 59 -7.84 -3.06 -5.55
N ALA A 60 -6.79 -2.39 -5.09
CA ALA A 60 -5.98 -1.50 -5.94
C ALA A 60 -5.33 -2.28 -7.10
N VAL A 61 -4.78 -3.47 -6.83
CA VAL A 61 -4.18 -4.36 -7.85
C VAL A 61 -5.21 -4.82 -8.90
N GLN A 62 -6.45 -5.09 -8.47
CA GLN A 62 -7.55 -5.45 -9.36
C GLN A 62 -8.00 -4.30 -10.27
N LEU A 63 -7.84 -3.05 -9.84
CA LEU A 63 -8.27 -1.86 -10.59
C LEU A 63 -7.17 -1.24 -11.47
N LEU A 64 -6.00 -1.86 -11.60
CA LEU A 64 -4.85 -1.30 -12.34
C LEU A 64 -5.11 -1.00 -13.83
N ASP A 65 -6.06 -1.70 -14.44
CA ASP A 65 -6.54 -1.53 -15.81
C ASP A 65 -7.84 -0.69 -15.90
N GLN A 66 -8.29 -0.14 -14.77
CA GLN A 66 -9.45 0.76 -14.66
C GLN A 66 -9.06 2.05 -13.92
N PRO A 67 -8.13 2.85 -14.47
CA PRO A 67 -7.49 3.96 -13.74
C PRO A 67 -8.48 4.99 -13.22
N GLN A 68 -9.54 5.31 -13.95
CA GLN A 68 -10.57 6.26 -13.49
C GLN A 68 -11.31 5.76 -12.24
N ARG A 69 -11.62 4.46 -12.16
CA ARG A 69 -12.28 3.86 -10.99
C ARG A 69 -11.32 3.75 -9.81
N LEU A 70 -10.04 3.45 -10.08
CA LEU A 70 -9.00 3.47 -9.06
C LEU A 70 -8.88 4.88 -8.46
N ASP A 71 -8.78 5.91 -9.30
CA ASP A 71 -8.63 7.29 -8.85
C ASP A 71 -9.82 7.76 -8.01
N GLN A 72 -11.05 7.49 -8.45
CA GLN A 72 -12.25 7.80 -7.65
C GLN A 72 -12.19 7.15 -6.27
N THR A 73 -11.82 5.86 -6.21
CA THR A 73 -11.70 5.12 -4.95
C THR A 73 -10.62 5.72 -4.04
N LEU A 74 -9.49 6.13 -4.61
CA LEU A 74 -8.38 6.73 -3.89
C LEU A 74 -8.71 8.13 -3.35
N VAL A 75 -9.50 8.91 -4.09
CA VAL A 75 -9.97 10.23 -3.63
C VAL A 75 -10.82 10.08 -2.37
N GLU A 76 -11.83 9.21 -2.39
CA GLU A 76 -12.69 8.93 -1.23
C GLU A 76 -11.89 8.37 -0.04
N LEU A 77 -10.85 7.58 -0.33
CA LEU A 77 -9.95 7.06 0.70
C LEU A 77 -9.08 8.16 1.31
N GLY A 78 -8.55 9.07 0.49
CA GLY A 78 -7.72 10.21 0.90
C GLY A 78 -8.47 11.16 1.84
N GLN A 79 -9.72 11.49 1.51
CA GLN A 79 -10.59 12.31 2.37
C GLN A 79 -10.79 11.68 3.76
N ARG A 80 -10.98 10.36 3.83
CA ARG A 80 -11.07 9.65 5.12
C ARG A 80 -9.74 9.66 5.88
N HIS A 81 -8.62 9.53 5.18
CA HIS A 81 -7.29 9.55 5.81
C HIS A 81 -6.98 10.89 6.49
N MET A 82 -7.47 12.01 5.94
CA MET A 82 -7.43 13.28 6.65
C MET A 82 -8.18 13.25 7.98
N GLY A 83 -9.41 12.71 7.97
CA GLY A 83 -10.22 12.58 9.19
C GLY A 83 -9.57 11.69 10.24
N TYR A 84 -8.68 10.78 9.84
CA TYR A 84 -7.88 9.96 10.75
C TYR A 84 -6.64 10.67 11.32
N GLY A 85 -6.29 11.86 10.82
CA GLY A 85 -5.09 12.59 11.22
C GLY A 85 -3.81 12.13 10.50
N VAL A 86 -3.93 11.49 9.33
CA VAL A 86 -2.78 11.13 8.50
C VAL A 86 -2.15 12.40 7.91
N LYS A 87 -0.82 12.47 7.91
CA LYS A 87 -0.03 13.59 7.40
C LYS A 87 0.79 13.15 6.18
N PRO A 88 1.24 14.10 5.34
CA PRO A 88 2.12 13.80 4.20
C PRO A 88 3.34 12.93 4.58
N GLU A 89 4.00 13.26 5.69
CA GLU A 89 5.18 12.53 6.22
C GLU A 89 4.92 11.04 6.56
N HIS A 90 3.65 10.65 6.74
CA HIS A 90 3.30 9.25 7.02
C HIS A 90 3.33 8.38 5.75
N TYR A 91 3.11 8.96 4.56
CA TYR A 91 3.06 8.20 3.31
C TYR A 91 4.45 7.63 2.97
N ASP A 92 5.53 8.40 3.14
CA ASP A 92 6.88 7.88 2.86
C ASP A 92 7.22 6.66 3.72
N ALA A 93 6.83 6.67 5.01
CA ALA A 93 7.01 5.54 5.91
C ALA A 93 6.21 4.30 5.47
N VAL A 94 4.96 4.49 5.03
CA VAL A 94 4.10 3.42 4.50
C VAL A 94 4.68 2.83 3.21
N GLY A 95 5.16 3.66 2.30
CA GLY A 95 5.80 3.21 1.06
C GLY A 95 7.04 2.35 1.32
N GLY A 96 7.90 2.80 2.25
CA GLY A 96 9.07 2.04 2.69
C GLY A 96 8.68 0.69 3.31
N ALA A 97 7.75 0.68 4.25
CA ALA A 97 7.28 -0.54 4.90
C ALA A 97 6.66 -1.55 3.92
N LEU A 98 5.90 -1.06 2.94
CA LEU A 98 5.33 -1.89 1.87
C LEU A 98 6.43 -2.55 1.02
N LEU A 99 7.38 -1.76 0.53
CA LEU A 99 8.44 -2.28 -0.34
C LEU A 99 9.35 -3.27 0.39
N ASP A 100 9.69 -3.02 1.66
CA ASP A 100 10.48 -3.94 2.48
C ASP A 100 9.72 -5.24 2.77
N THR A 101 8.41 -5.15 2.99
CA THR A 101 7.55 -6.32 3.21
C THR A 101 7.48 -7.19 1.96
N LEU A 102 7.30 -6.58 0.79
CA LEU A 102 7.31 -7.28 -0.49
C LEU A 102 8.68 -7.92 -0.76
N ALA A 103 9.78 -7.19 -0.49
CA ALA A 103 11.13 -7.73 -0.62
C ALA A 103 11.35 -8.98 0.23
N ALA A 104 10.90 -8.95 1.49
CA ALA A 104 11.04 -10.09 2.38
C ALA A 104 10.09 -11.25 2.04
N GLY A 105 8.87 -10.98 1.59
CA GLY A 105 7.90 -12.01 1.21
C GLY A 105 8.20 -12.70 -0.12
N LEU A 106 8.79 -11.97 -1.08
CA LEU A 106 9.10 -12.48 -2.42
C LEU A 106 10.55 -12.97 -2.56
N GLY A 107 11.45 -12.52 -1.67
CA GLY A 107 12.86 -12.88 -1.71
C GLY A 107 13.49 -12.58 -3.07
N PRO A 108 14.19 -13.54 -3.71
CA PRO A 108 14.81 -13.35 -5.02
C PRO A 108 13.84 -12.95 -6.15
N ALA A 109 12.53 -13.22 -6.01
CA ALA A 109 11.53 -12.80 -6.99
C ALA A 109 11.21 -11.29 -6.94
N PHE A 110 11.66 -10.58 -5.90
CA PHE A 110 11.57 -9.13 -5.83
C PHE A 110 12.71 -8.45 -6.62
N THR A 111 12.66 -8.62 -7.94
CA THR A 111 13.62 -8.02 -8.86
C THR A 111 13.52 -6.48 -8.86
N ALA A 112 14.52 -5.82 -9.46
CA ALA A 112 14.50 -4.36 -9.63
C ALA A 112 13.24 -3.87 -10.36
N ASP A 113 12.80 -4.60 -11.39
CA ASP A 113 11.58 -4.26 -12.14
C ASP A 113 10.32 -4.41 -11.30
N THR A 114 10.21 -5.49 -10.51
CA THR A 114 9.09 -5.69 -9.57
C THR A 114 9.06 -4.56 -8.54
N ARG A 115 10.22 -4.22 -7.96
CA ARG A 115 10.34 -3.10 -7.02
C ARG A 115 9.91 -1.78 -7.66
N GLN A 116 10.36 -1.49 -8.87
CA GLN A 116 10.01 -0.25 -9.58
C GLN A 116 8.51 -0.20 -9.90
N ALA A 117 7.90 -1.32 -10.29
CA ALA A 117 6.48 -1.40 -10.55
C ALA A 117 5.63 -1.11 -9.29
N TRP A 118 6.00 -1.70 -8.15
CA TRP A 118 5.35 -1.41 -6.87
C TRP A 118 5.58 0.01 -6.38
N ALA A 119 6.79 0.55 -6.54
CA ALA A 119 7.07 1.94 -6.20
C ALA A 119 6.23 2.91 -7.05
N ALA A 120 6.06 2.63 -8.34
CA ALA A 120 5.21 3.42 -9.24
C ALA A 120 3.73 3.35 -8.83
N LEU A 121 3.22 2.16 -8.48
CA LEU A 121 1.86 2.03 -7.95
C LEU A 121 1.69 2.83 -6.65
N TYR A 122 2.61 2.67 -5.70
CA TYR A 122 2.55 3.36 -4.42
C TYR A 122 2.62 4.88 -4.58
N ALA A 123 3.48 5.38 -5.47
CA ALA A 123 3.58 6.80 -5.78
C ALA A 123 2.25 7.35 -6.34
N HIS A 124 1.60 6.61 -7.25
CA HIS A 124 0.28 6.99 -7.77
C HIS A 124 -0.77 7.04 -6.64
N VAL A 125 -0.86 5.97 -5.83
CA VAL A 125 -1.80 5.87 -4.71
C VAL A 125 -1.63 7.01 -3.72
N SER A 126 -0.41 7.22 -3.24
CA SER A 126 -0.08 8.25 -2.25
C SER A 126 -0.29 9.66 -2.81
N HIS A 127 0.06 9.92 -4.07
CA HIS A 127 -0.16 11.20 -4.71
C HIS A 127 -1.66 11.53 -4.81
N THR A 128 -2.47 10.60 -5.33
CA THR A 128 -3.92 10.81 -5.50
C THR A 128 -4.61 11.03 -4.15
N MET A 129 -4.26 10.24 -3.12
CA MET A 129 -4.83 10.41 -1.79
C MET A 129 -4.45 11.75 -1.14
N GLN A 130 -3.19 12.18 -1.29
CA GLN A 130 -2.74 13.47 -0.76
C GLN A 130 -3.33 14.65 -1.53
N ALA A 131 -3.52 14.54 -2.84
CA ALA A 131 -4.17 15.57 -3.64
C ALA A 131 -5.64 15.75 -3.21
N ALA A 132 -6.36 14.64 -2.99
CA ALA A 132 -7.75 14.65 -2.52
C ALA A 132 -7.92 15.33 -1.14
N ALA A 133 -6.89 15.27 -0.30
CA ALA A 133 -6.86 15.93 1.00
C ALA A 133 -6.80 17.48 0.90
N LEU A 134 -6.29 18.04 -0.19
CA LEU A 134 -6.15 19.49 -0.34
C LEU A 134 -7.44 20.18 -0.83
N VAL A 135 -8.45 19.41 -1.25
CA VAL A 135 -9.66 19.90 -1.92
C VAL A 135 -10.95 19.68 -1.12
N ALA A 136 -10.84 19.06 0.07
CA ALA A 136 -11.96 18.78 0.98
C ALA A 136 -11.96 19.74 2.17
#